data_AF-A0A520JWZ7-F1
#
_entry.id   AF-A0A520JWZ7-F1
#
_cell.length_a   1.000
_cell.length_b   1.000
_cell.length_c   1.000
_cell.angle_alpha   90.00
_cell.angle_beta   90.00
_cell.angle_gamma   90.00
#
_symmetry.space_group_name_H-M   'P 1'
#
loop_
_entity.id
_entity.type
_entity.pdbx_description
1 polymer ?
#
loop_
_entity_poly.entity_id
_entity_poly.type
_entity_poly.pdbx_seq_one_letter_code
_entity_poly.pdbx_strand_id
1 'polypeptide(L)' 'ANPKGRIITIPDNFSSHKAKIVQECAEKLDIVLVYLPTYSPDLESN' A
#
# COMPACT_ATOMS: atom_id res chain seq x y z
N ALA A 1 -12.74 -11.55 6.67
CA ALA A 1 -12.62 -11.69 5.21
C ALA A 1 -13.78 -11.00 4.51
N ASN A 2 -13.51 -10.21 3.47
CA ASN A 2 -14.55 -9.49 2.70
C ASN A 2 -15.37 -10.48 1.85
N PRO A 3 -16.72 -10.55 1.99
CA PRO A 3 -17.56 -11.51 1.28
C PRO A 3 -17.60 -11.30 -0.25
N LYS A 4 -17.16 -10.15 -0.76
CA LYS A 4 -17.16 -9.84 -2.20
C LYS A 4 -15.84 -10.18 -2.91
N GLY A 5 -14.77 -10.43 -2.16
CA GLY A 5 -13.43 -10.70 -2.72
C GLY A 5 -12.30 -10.01 -1.96
N ARG A 6 -11.06 -10.35 -2.33
CA ARG A 6 -9.85 -9.80 -1.71
C ARG A 6 -9.73 -8.30 -1.98
N ILE A 7 -9.38 -7.54 -0.94
CA ILE A 7 -9.10 -6.11 -1.05
C ILE A 7 -7.59 -5.94 -1.25
N ILE A 8 -7.21 -5.19 -2.28
CA ILE A 8 -5.82 -4.85 -2.60
C ILE A 8 -5.73 -3.33 -2.65
N THR A 9 -4.81 -2.75 -1.89
CA THR A 9 -4.58 -1.30 -1.81
C THR A 9 -3.16 -0.97 -2.23
N ILE A 10 -3.01 0.04 -3.08
CA ILE A 10 -1.72 0.57 -3.56
C ILE A 10 -1.55 1.98 -2.98
N PRO A 11 -0.97 2.13 -1.77
CA PRO A 11 -0.67 3.45 -1.22
C PRO A 11 0.46 4.14 -1.98
N ASP A 12 0.47 5.48 -1.94
CA ASP A 12 1.60 6.27 -2.41
C ASP A 12 2.84 6.10 -1.51
N ASN A 13 3.97 6.66 -1.92
CA ASN A 13 5.25 6.52 -1.22
C ASN A 13 5.36 7.37 0.07
N PHE A 14 4.26 7.96 0.56
CA PHE A 14 4.28 8.74 1.79
C PHE A 14 4.64 7.85 2.99
N SER A 15 5.58 8.33 3.81
CA SER A 15 6.21 7.51 4.86
C SER A 15 5.24 6.99 5.92
N SER A 16 4.11 7.69 6.16
CA SER A 16 3.09 7.24 7.11
C SER A 16 2.36 5.99 6.64
N HIS A 17 2.25 5.73 5.33
CA HIS A 17 1.64 4.50 4.80
C HIS A 17 2.48 3.25 5.09
N LYS A 18 3.77 3.43 5.39
CA LYS A 18 4.68 2.35 5.81
C LYS A 18 4.71 2.17 7.34
N ALA A 19 3.97 2.97 8.11
CA ALA A 19 3.97 2.87 9.56
C ALA A 19 3.44 1.50 10.03
N LYS A 20 4.01 0.99 11.12
CA LYS A 20 3.66 -0.31 11.71
C LYS A 20 2.15 -0.46 11.95
N ILE A 21 1.51 0.60 12.43
CA ILE A 21 0.06 0.61 12.71
C ILE A 21 -0.78 0.40 11.44
N VAL A 22 -0.32 0.88 10.28
CA VAL A 22 -1.01 0.71 8.99
C VAL A 22 -0.91 -0.75 8.53
N GLN A 23 0.28 -1.35 8.66
CA GLN A 23 0.51 -2.75 8.31
C GLN A 23 -0.31 -3.70 9.20
N GLU A 24 -0.31 -3.48 10.52
CA GLU A 24 -1.10 -4.26 11.48
C GLU A 24 -2.61 -4.15 11.22
N CYS A 25 -3.11 -2.96 10.82
CA CYS A 25 -4.51 -2.79 10.46
C CYS A 25 -4.86 -3.54 9.17
N ALA A 26 -3.99 -3.49 8.15
CA ALA A 26 -4.21 -4.20 6.90
C ALA A 26 -4.23 -5.73 7.11
N GLU A 27 -3.32 -6.26 7.91
CA GLU A 27 -3.29 -7.68 8.27
C GLU A 27 -4.58 -8.12 8.99
N LYS A 28 -5.02 -7.36 10.00
CA LYS A 28 -6.28 -7.64 10.73
C LYS A 28 -7.51 -7.64 9.83
N LEU A 29 -7.48 -6.86 8.76
CA LEU A 29 -8.59 -6.72 7.82
C LEU A 29 -8.48 -7.63 6.60
N ASP A 30 -7.43 -8.45 6.49
CA ASP A 30 -7.14 -9.29 5.32
C ASP A 30 -7.04 -8.44 4.03
N ILE A 31 -6.35 -7.29 4.15
CA ILE A 31 -6.07 -6.35 3.06
C ILE A 31 -4.62 -6.54 2.61
N VAL A 32 -4.42 -6.69 1.31
CA VAL A 32 -3.08 -6.74 0.72
C VAL A 32 -2.60 -5.32 0.43
N LEU A 33 -1.49 -4.92 1.06
CA LEU A 33 -0.79 -3.67 0.76
C LEU A 33 0.29 -3.93 -0.30
N VAL A 34 0.26 -3.16 -1.39
CA VAL A 34 1.27 -3.20 -2.46
C VAL A 34 1.93 -1.83 -2.55
N TYR A 35 3.23 -1.74 -2.24
CA TYR A 35 3.96 -0.48 -2.32
C TYR A 35 4.55 -0.27 -3.70
N LEU A 36 4.51 0.97 -4.19
CA LEU A 36 5.25 1.35 -5.37
C LEU A 36 6.76 1.31 -5.08
N PRO A 37 7.60 0.98 -6.09
CA PRO A 37 9.04 1.14 -5.95
C PRO A 37 9.37 2.58 -5.58
N THR A 38 10.39 2.76 -4.74
CA THR A 38 10.75 4.05 -4.11
C THR A 38 11.16 5.12 -5.12
N TYR A 39 11.45 4.74 -6.36
CA TYR A 39 11.80 5.66 -7.45
C TYR A 39 11.32 5.04 -8.77
N SER A 40 10.44 5.76 -9.47
CA SER A 40 10.22 5.57 -10.90
C SER A 40 10.94 6.71 -11.60
N PRO A 41 12.15 6.50 -12.15
CA PRO A 41 12.90 7.55 -12.84
C PRO A 41 12.21 8.07 -14.11
N ASP A 42 11.14 7.40 -14.59
CA ASP A 42 10.37 7.81 -15.76
C ASP A 42 9.41 8.99 -15.52
N LEU A 43 9.26 9.49 -14.28
CA LEU A 43 8.30 10.56 -13.95
C LEU A 43 8.94 11.93 -13.65
N GLU A 44 10.25 12.09 -13.85
CA GLU A 44 10.90 13.41 -13.89
C GLU A 44 11.36 13.72 -15.31
N SER A 45 10.41 14.16 -16.15
CA SER A 45 10.73 14.83 -17.41
C SER A 45 10.90 16.32 -17.15
N ASN A 46 12.15 16.78 -17.14
CA ASN A 46 12.66 18.11 -17.46
C ASN A 46 11.70 19.32 -17.42
#